data_AF-A0A1B9M5D1-F1
#
_entry.id   AF-A0A1B9M5D1-F1
#
_cell.length_a   1.000
_cell.length_b   1.000
_cell.length_c   1.000
_cell.angle_alpha   90.00
_cell.angle_beta   90.00
_cell.angle_gamma   90.00
#
_symmetry.space_group_name_H-M   'P 1'
#
loop_
_entity.id
_entity.type
_entity.pdbx_description
1 polymer ?
#
loop_
_entity_poly.entity_id
_entity_poly.type
_entity_poly.pdbx_seq_one_letter_code
_entity_poly.pdbx_strand_id
1 'polypeptide(L)'
;MLSVPSLRKVFELEGKDSLGSVVVRYGFELKQWLVHRGNKKDTDLNQSTWCSSLGYHVPLVSDLTNSNCTSVDSLCQGATPLSSVNYYQRQIGSVFFTEWGRMNYYTNAGFVSNYYLATDATGSKQFMISSNTGKTYSSRVYSQKYALCIVP
;
A
#
# COMPACT_ATOMS: atom_id res chain seq x y z
N MET A 1 1.01 -12.94 -17.21
CA MET A 1 1.99 -12.61 -16.16
C MET A 1 2.41 -11.16 -16.36
N LEU A 2 2.38 -10.33 -15.32
CA LEU A 2 2.89 -8.96 -15.42
C LEU A 2 4.42 -9.00 -15.35
N SER A 3 5.10 -8.15 -16.12
CA SER A 3 6.54 -7.98 -15.94
C SER A 3 6.79 -7.33 -14.58
N VAL A 4 7.47 -8.02 -13.69
CA VAL A 4 7.95 -7.46 -12.43
C VAL A 4 8.96 -6.35 -12.77
N PRO A 5 8.73 -5.10 -12.34
CA PRO A 5 9.67 -4.03 -12.63
C PRO A 5 10.95 -4.23 -11.80
N SER A 6 12.11 -3.97 -12.41
CA SER A 6 13.35 -3.78 -11.66
C SER A 6 13.21 -2.51 -10.81
N LEU A 7 13.10 -2.67 -9.50
CA LEU A 7 13.02 -1.59 -8.52
C LEU A 7 14.38 -0.94 -8.26
N ARG A 8 14.41 0.17 -7.51
CA ARG A 8 15.59 1.01 -7.26
C ARG A 8 16.14 1.73 -8.49
N LYS A 9 15.23 2.15 -9.36
CA LYS A 9 15.57 3.04 -10.48
C LYS A 9 15.40 4.48 -10.03
N VAL A 10 16.41 5.28 -10.35
CA VAL A 10 16.36 6.74 -10.22
C VAL A 10 15.63 7.29 -11.44
N PHE A 11 14.59 8.05 -11.19
CA PHE A 11 13.88 8.84 -12.18
C PHE A 11 14.22 10.31 -11.97
N GLU A 12 14.39 11.05 -13.07
CA GLU A 12 14.62 12.48 -13.03
C GLU A 12 13.52 13.19 -13.82
N LEU A 13 12.91 14.19 -13.18
CA LEU A 13 12.00 15.13 -13.81
C LEU A 13 12.77 16.40 -14.13
N GLU A 14 12.82 16.75 -15.41
CA GLU A 14 13.39 18.02 -15.87
C GLU A 14 12.29 19.07 -16.05
N GLY A 15 12.38 20.17 -15.29
CA GLY A 15 11.55 21.35 -15.49
C GLY A 15 12.23 22.30 -16.47
N LYS A 16 11.56 22.54 -17.60
CA LYS A 16 12.04 23.43 -18.67
C LYS A 16 11.34 24.77 -18.62
N ASP A 17 12.06 25.84 -18.94
CA ASP A 17 11.48 27.16 -19.16
C ASP A 17 10.73 27.23 -20.52
N SER A 18 10.15 28.40 -20.82
CA SER A 18 9.41 28.62 -22.07
C SER A 18 10.29 28.55 -23.33
N LEU A 19 11.61 28.63 -23.17
CA LEU A 19 12.58 28.50 -24.26
C LEU A 19 13.09 27.06 -24.42
N GLY A 20 12.64 26.14 -23.56
CA GLY A 20 13.02 24.73 -23.58
C GLY A 20 14.30 24.42 -22.81
N SER A 21 14.88 25.40 -22.10
CA SER A 21 16.08 25.20 -21.30
C SER A 21 15.72 24.55 -19.96
N VAL A 22 16.48 23.53 -19.56
CA VAL A 22 16.28 22.87 -18.25
C VAL A 22 16.76 23.82 -17.15
N VAL A 23 15.85 24.23 -16.28
CA VAL A 23 16.13 25.18 -15.18
C VAL A 23 16.04 24.52 -13.80
N VAL A 24 15.40 23.35 -13.70
CA VAL A 24 15.31 22.58 -12.45
C VAL A 24 15.29 21.07 -12.76
N ARG A 25 15.90 20.29 -11.86
CA ARG A 25 15.87 18.83 -11.88
C ARG A 25 15.38 18.30 -10.54
N TYR A 26 14.49 17.32 -10.58
CA TYR A 26 14.01 16.62 -9.40
C TYR A 26 14.17 15.12 -9.58
N GLY A 27 15.03 14.52 -8.76
CA GLY A 27 15.30 13.08 -8.76
C GLY A 27 14.53 12.35 -7.67
N PHE A 28 13.98 11.18 -7.98
CA PHE A 28 13.40 10.27 -6.99
C PHE A 28 13.66 8.81 -7.32
N GLU A 29 13.69 7.95 -6.30
CA GLU A 29 13.86 6.51 -6.45
C GLU A 29 12.55 5.78 -6.15
N LEU A 30 12.15 4.87 -7.04
CA LEU A 30 10.99 4.03 -6.81
C LEU A 30 11.37 2.83 -5.92
N LYS A 31 10.94 2.89 -4.65
CA LYS A 31 11.24 1.85 -3.65
C LYS A 31 10.32 0.64 -3.70
N GLN A 32 9.06 0.85 -4.06
CA GLN A 32 8.02 -0.17 -4.06
C GLN A 32 7.14 -0.03 -5.31
N TRP A 33 6.58 -1.16 -5.76
CA TRP A 33 5.61 -1.18 -6.85
C TRP A 33 4.41 -2.00 -6.44
N LEU A 34 3.22 -1.41 -6.56
CA LEU A 34 1.97 -2.01 -6.13
C LEU A 34 0.98 -2.08 -7.29
N VAL A 35 0.19 -3.15 -7.31
CA VAL A 35 -0.91 -3.34 -8.27
C VAL A 35 -2.22 -3.41 -7.51
N HIS A 36 -3.22 -2.66 -7.97
CA HIS A 36 -4.56 -2.61 -7.38
C HIS A 36 -5.56 -3.39 -8.22
N ARG A 37 -6.44 -4.19 -7.59
CA ARG A 37 -7.47 -5.01 -8.28
C ARG A 37 -8.71 -4.22 -8.73
N GLY A 38 -8.63 -2.91 -8.83
CA GLY A 38 -9.75 -2.06 -9.20
C GLY A 38 -10.96 -2.22 -8.27
N ASN A 39 -12.16 -2.32 -8.82
CA ASN A 39 -13.40 -2.42 -8.05
C ASN A 39 -13.72 -3.85 -7.53
N LYS A 40 -12.78 -4.80 -7.62
CA LYS A 40 -13.01 -6.19 -7.22
C LYS A 40 -12.73 -6.42 -5.73
N LYS A 41 -13.80 -6.53 -4.96
CA LYS A 41 -13.76 -7.11 -3.61
C LYS A 41 -13.86 -8.63 -3.67
N ASP A 42 -13.12 -9.32 -2.81
CA ASP A 42 -13.13 -10.77 -2.74
C ASP A 42 -12.63 -11.28 -1.37
N THR A 43 -12.71 -12.59 -1.17
CA THR A 43 -12.15 -13.29 0.01
C THR A 43 -10.63 -13.24 0.03
N ASP A 44 -10.03 -13.43 1.20
CA ASP A 44 -8.58 -13.33 1.36
C ASP A 44 -7.84 -14.37 0.50
N LEU A 45 -8.38 -15.60 0.40
CA LEU A 45 -7.85 -16.65 -0.47
C LEU A 45 -7.86 -16.23 -1.95
N ASN A 46 -8.95 -15.66 -2.43
CA ASN A 46 -9.08 -15.24 -3.83
C ASN A 46 -8.20 -14.03 -4.15
N GLN A 47 -8.04 -13.11 -3.19
CA GLN A 47 -7.11 -11.98 -3.33
C GLN A 47 -5.66 -12.45 -3.37
N SER A 48 -5.26 -13.36 -2.47
CA SER A 48 -3.93 -13.97 -2.48
C SER A 48 -3.65 -14.72 -3.76
N THR A 49 -4.60 -15.56 -4.22
CA THR A 49 -4.49 -16.30 -5.48
C THR A 49 -4.31 -15.36 -6.67
N TRP A 50 -5.05 -14.25 -6.69
CA TRP A 50 -4.90 -13.24 -7.73
C TRP A 50 -3.50 -12.60 -7.70
N CYS A 51 -3.00 -12.16 -6.54
CA CYS A 51 -1.65 -11.62 -6.44
C CYS A 51 -0.59 -12.63 -6.91
N SER A 52 -0.66 -13.88 -6.45
CA SER A 52 0.28 -14.93 -6.86
C SER A 52 0.24 -15.20 -8.35
N SER A 53 -0.94 -15.15 -8.99
CA SER A 53 -1.07 -15.31 -10.45
C SER A 53 -0.36 -14.22 -11.26
N LEU A 54 -0.09 -13.06 -10.63
CA LEU A 54 0.68 -11.97 -11.23
C LEU A 54 2.18 -12.10 -10.99
N GLY A 55 2.63 -13.00 -10.11
CA GLY A 55 4.00 -13.06 -9.58
C GLY A 55 4.24 -12.12 -8.39
N TYR A 56 3.16 -11.69 -7.73
CA TYR A 56 3.17 -10.75 -6.60
C TYR A 56 2.67 -11.46 -5.33
N HIS A 57 2.79 -10.81 -4.18
CA HIS A 57 2.13 -11.26 -2.95
C HIS A 57 1.25 -10.16 -2.38
N VAL A 58 0.38 -10.54 -1.45
CA VAL A 58 -0.42 -9.58 -0.67
C VAL A 58 0.51 -8.87 0.32
N PRO A 59 0.39 -7.54 0.49
CA PRO A 59 1.26 -6.79 1.39
C PRO A 59 1.07 -7.17 2.85
N LEU A 60 2.11 -6.89 3.63
CA LEU A 60 2.05 -6.86 5.08
C LEU A 60 1.41 -5.55 5.58
N VAL A 61 1.01 -5.47 6.85
CA VAL A 61 0.57 -4.21 7.48
C VAL A 61 1.70 -3.20 7.41
N SER A 62 2.94 -3.66 7.65
CA SER A 62 4.14 -2.86 7.53
C SER A 62 4.49 -2.42 6.10
N ASP A 63 3.83 -2.93 5.06
CA ASP A 63 4.01 -2.43 3.69
C ASP A 63 3.03 -1.30 3.34
N LEU A 64 1.98 -1.14 4.15
CA LEU A 64 0.87 -0.22 3.87
C LEU A 64 0.77 0.93 4.86
N THR A 65 1.05 0.71 6.15
CA THR A 65 0.82 1.72 7.19
C THR A 65 1.83 1.62 8.33
N ASN A 66 2.14 2.76 8.93
CA ASN A 66 2.88 2.88 10.19
C ASN A 66 1.95 3.01 11.42
N SER A 67 0.67 2.67 11.31
CA SER A 67 -0.26 2.72 12.44
C SER A 67 0.17 1.81 13.59
N ASN A 68 0.07 2.26 14.84
CA ASN A 68 0.25 1.40 16.01
C ASN A 68 -0.99 0.55 16.25
N CYS A 69 -0.94 -0.69 15.77
CA CYS A 69 -2.05 -1.63 15.79
C CYS A 69 -1.96 -2.69 16.90
N THR A 70 -1.06 -2.52 17.87
CA THR A 70 -0.90 -3.44 19.01
C THR A 70 -2.18 -3.61 19.85
N SER A 71 -3.06 -2.60 19.86
CA SER A 71 -4.38 -2.66 20.50
C SER A 71 -5.42 -3.47 19.71
N VAL A 72 -5.16 -3.75 18.43
CA VAL A 72 -6.00 -4.61 17.57
C VAL A 72 -5.60 -6.07 17.75
N ASP A 73 -4.30 -6.33 17.73
CA ASP A 73 -3.68 -7.63 17.94
C ASP A 73 -2.22 -7.41 18.33
N SER A 74 -1.71 -8.15 19.32
CA SER A 74 -0.33 -7.99 19.80
C SER A 74 0.72 -8.41 18.76
N LEU A 75 0.34 -9.22 17.76
CA LEU A 75 1.21 -9.62 16.66
C LEU A 75 1.19 -8.63 15.49
N CYS A 76 0.31 -7.61 15.52
CA CYS A 76 0.23 -6.64 14.46
C CYS A 76 1.41 -5.66 14.49
N GLN A 77 2.13 -5.55 13.38
CA GLN A 77 3.30 -4.70 13.25
C GLN A 77 3.15 -3.71 12.09
N GLY A 78 3.06 -2.43 12.42
CA GLY A 78 3.14 -1.34 11.44
C GLY A 78 4.58 -1.04 11.03
N ALA A 79 4.72 -0.26 9.95
CA ALA A 79 6.00 0.25 9.49
C ALA A 79 6.67 1.21 10.50
N THR A 80 7.98 1.38 10.37
CA THR A 80 8.76 2.34 11.16
C THR A 80 8.96 3.67 10.42
N PRO A 81 9.04 4.80 11.14
CA PRO A 81 8.75 4.94 12.57
C PRO A 81 7.25 4.79 12.85
N LEU A 82 6.94 4.12 13.96
CA LEU A 82 5.57 3.79 14.35
C LEU A 82 4.82 5.05 14.81
N SER A 83 3.56 5.17 14.40
CA SER A 83 2.64 6.20 14.88
C SER A 83 2.34 6.03 16.38
N SER A 84 1.93 7.10 17.06
CA SER A 84 1.53 7.02 18.47
C SER A 84 0.18 6.32 18.67
N VAL A 85 -0.63 6.20 17.62
CA VAL A 85 -1.99 5.66 17.65
C VAL A 85 -2.25 4.74 16.46
N ASN A 86 -3.40 4.06 16.44
CA ASN A 86 -3.82 3.20 15.33
C ASN A 86 -4.35 4.02 14.13
N TYR A 87 -3.54 4.95 13.64
CA TYR A 87 -3.72 5.74 12.42
C TYR A 87 -2.34 6.00 11.83
N TYR A 88 -2.21 6.12 10.51
CA TYR A 88 -0.93 6.53 9.94
C TYR A 88 -0.55 7.91 10.45
N GLN A 89 0.75 8.21 10.48
CA GLN A 89 1.26 9.56 10.56
C GLN A 89 2.02 9.86 9.27
N ARG A 90 1.58 10.87 8.51
CA ARG A 90 2.11 11.16 7.16
C ARG A 90 3.61 11.42 7.19
N GLN A 91 4.37 10.64 6.42
CA GLN A 91 5.83 10.70 6.35
C GLN A 91 6.32 10.37 4.94
N ILE A 92 7.20 11.23 4.39
CA ILE A 92 7.80 11.04 3.08
C ILE A 92 8.86 9.93 3.16
N GLY A 93 8.93 9.09 2.13
CA GLY A 93 9.84 7.95 2.06
C GLY A 93 9.49 6.79 3.00
N SER A 94 8.26 6.78 3.52
CA SER A 94 7.70 5.71 4.34
C SER A 94 7.02 4.65 3.43
N VAL A 95 5.93 4.08 3.91
CA VAL A 95 5.17 3.00 3.25
C VAL A 95 3.90 3.54 2.62
N PHE A 96 3.22 2.74 1.80
CA PHE A 96 2.29 3.26 0.78
C PHE A 96 1.21 4.24 1.32
N PHE A 97 0.31 3.83 2.23
CA PHE A 97 -0.71 4.77 2.73
C PHE A 97 -0.13 5.84 3.65
N THR A 98 0.98 5.57 4.32
CA THR A 98 1.66 6.56 5.18
C THR A 98 2.25 7.70 4.35
N GLU A 99 2.87 7.39 3.21
CA GLU A 99 3.47 8.39 2.34
C GLU A 99 2.41 9.13 1.51
N TRP A 100 1.51 8.38 0.86
CA TRP A 100 0.55 8.93 -0.10
C TRP A 100 -0.75 9.41 0.55
N GLY A 101 -1.12 8.88 1.72
CA GLY A 101 -2.30 9.33 2.47
C GLY A 101 -3.62 8.81 1.89
N ARG A 102 -4.62 9.70 1.80
CA ARG A 102 -5.99 9.35 1.40
C ARG A 102 -6.06 8.97 -0.08
N MET A 103 -6.15 7.67 -0.35
CA MET A 103 -6.06 7.17 -1.73
C MET A 103 -7.25 7.60 -2.62
N ASN A 104 -8.42 7.83 -2.04
CA ASN A 104 -9.60 8.30 -2.79
C ASN A 104 -9.49 9.76 -3.26
N TYR A 105 -8.42 10.48 -2.91
CA TYR A 105 -8.14 11.83 -3.44
C TYR A 105 -7.35 11.79 -4.76
N TYR A 106 -6.84 10.64 -5.16
CA TYR A 106 -6.10 10.48 -6.40
C TYR A 106 -7.07 10.12 -7.54
N THR A 107 -7.44 11.13 -8.34
CA THR A 107 -8.31 10.96 -9.50
C THR A 107 -7.75 9.91 -10.46
N ASN A 108 -8.62 9.04 -10.98
CA ASN A 108 -8.28 7.95 -11.90
C ASN A 108 -7.30 6.88 -11.38
N ALA A 109 -6.94 6.90 -10.08
CA ALA A 109 -6.13 5.83 -9.49
C ALA A 109 -6.94 4.54 -9.18
N GLY A 110 -8.27 4.60 -9.31
CA GLY A 110 -9.16 3.46 -9.10
C GLY A 110 -9.40 3.08 -7.64
N PHE A 111 -8.77 3.78 -6.68
CA PHE A 111 -8.97 3.56 -5.26
C PHE A 111 -10.32 4.08 -4.80
N VAL A 112 -11.00 3.26 -4.00
CA VAL A 112 -12.17 3.69 -3.23
C VAL A 112 -11.82 3.77 -1.74
N SER A 113 -12.55 4.63 -1.04
CA SER A 113 -12.51 4.76 0.42
C SER A 113 -13.02 3.48 1.08
N ASN A 114 -12.12 2.53 1.37
CA ASN A 114 -12.49 1.23 1.93
C ASN A 114 -11.29 0.52 2.58
N TYR A 115 -11.48 -0.77 2.88
CA TYR A 115 -10.49 -1.62 3.53
C TYR A 115 -9.75 -2.50 2.53
N TYR A 116 -8.43 -2.56 2.69
CA TYR A 116 -7.51 -3.32 1.85
C TYR A 116 -6.84 -4.39 2.69
N LEU A 117 -6.73 -5.60 2.14
CA LEU A 117 -6.17 -6.76 2.82
C LEU A 117 -4.67 -6.57 3.12
N ALA A 118 -4.25 -7.03 4.30
CA ALA A 118 -2.85 -7.31 4.63
C ALA A 118 -2.72 -8.61 5.44
N THR A 119 -1.63 -9.35 5.22
CA THR A 119 -1.53 -10.77 5.61
C THR A 119 -0.71 -11.11 6.85
N ASP A 120 -0.54 -10.19 7.80
CA ASP A 120 0.35 -10.41 8.97
C ASP A 120 -0.25 -11.33 10.06
N ALA A 121 -1.48 -11.81 9.88
CA ALA A 121 -2.17 -12.58 10.90
C ALA A 121 -2.05 -14.09 10.65
N THR A 122 -1.86 -14.82 11.75
CA THR A 122 -1.87 -16.29 11.77
C THR A 122 -3.27 -16.80 12.13
N GLY A 123 -3.69 -17.93 11.53
CA GLY A 123 -4.97 -18.58 11.80
C GLY A 123 -6.15 -18.02 10.98
N SER A 124 -7.30 -17.80 11.64
CA SER A 124 -8.58 -17.46 10.98
C SER A 124 -8.88 -15.96 10.89
N LYS A 125 -7.96 -15.12 11.36
CA LYS A 125 -8.04 -13.66 11.29
C LYS A 125 -7.04 -13.15 10.26
N GLN A 126 -7.39 -12.05 9.61
CA GLN A 126 -6.52 -11.27 8.74
C GLN A 126 -6.66 -9.79 9.05
N PHE A 127 -5.67 -8.99 8.65
CA PHE A 127 -5.73 -7.55 8.84
C PHE A 127 -6.33 -6.87 7.62
N MET A 128 -6.95 -5.73 7.89
CA MET A 128 -7.42 -4.84 6.85
C MET A 128 -7.12 -3.39 7.21
N ILE A 129 -6.64 -2.63 6.24
CA ILE A 129 -6.18 -1.27 6.42
C ILE A 129 -7.13 -0.32 5.68
N SER A 130 -7.58 0.72 6.37
CA SER A 130 -8.34 1.82 5.79
C SER A 130 -7.47 2.64 4.85
N SER A 131 -7.85 2.73 3.56
CA SER A 131 -7.15 3.56 2.56
C SER A 131 -7.20 5.07 2.81
N ASN A 132 -8.02 5.52 3.77
CA ASN A 132 -8.19 6.94 4.05
C ASN A 132 -7.41 7.41 5.28
N THR A 133 -7.07 6.47 6.15
CA THR A 133 -6.56 6.81 7.49
C THR A 133 -5.40 5.93 7.92
N GLY A 134 -5.08 4.87 7.16
CA GLY A 134 -4.08 3.87 7.52
C GLY A 134 -4.43 3.09 8.77
N LYS A 135 -5.65 3.21 9.29
CA LYS A 135 -6.09 2.50 10.49
C LYS A 135 -6.21 1.02 10.18
N THR A 136 -5.65 0.22 11.08
CA THR A 136 -5.67 -1.23 10.99
C THR A 136 -6.85 -1.80 11.78
N TYR A 137 -7.49 -2.82 11.21
CA TYR A 137 -8.58 -3.58 11.82
C TYR A 137 -8.31 -5.07 11.66
N SER A 138 -8.81 -5.88 12.59
CA SER A 138 -8.90 -7.32 12.40
C SER A 138 -10.20 -7.68 11.66
N SER A 139 -10.13 -8.72 10.84
CA SER A 139 -11.23 -9.18 10.01
C SER A 139 -11.20 -10.70 9.88
N ARG A 140 -12.33 -11.30 9.53
CA ARG A 140 -12.41 -12.74 9.24
C ARG A 140 -11.89 -13.00 7.83
N VAL A 141 -11.33 -14.20 7.61
CA VAL A 141 -10.77 -14.60 6.29
C VAL A 141 -11.78 -14.58 5.14
N TYR A 142 -13.06 -14.79 5.43
CA TYR A 142 -14.14 -14.79 4.44
C TYR A 142 -14.75 -13.42 4.19
N SER A 143 -14.37 -12.40 4.96
CA SER A 143 -14.86 -11.04 4.76
C SER A 143 -14.24 -10.45 3.51
N GLN A 144 -15.09 -9.93 2.62
CA GLN A 144 -14.66 -9.37 1.34
C GLN A 144 -13.92 -8.04 1.51
N LYS A 145 -12.73 -7.94 0.93
CA LYS A 145 -11.84 -6.76 1.00
C LYS A 145 -11.31 -6.43 -0.39
N TYR A 146 -10.78 -5.23 -0.56
CA TYR A 146 -9.96 -4.91 -1.73
C TYR A 146 -8.54 -5.47 -1.56
N ALA A 147 -7.83 -5.62 -2.67
CA ALA A 147 -6.46 -6.10 -2.66
C ALA A 147 -5.51 -5.12 -3.34
N LEU A 148 -4.37 -4.95 -2.68
CA LEU A 148 -3.12 -4.54 -3.29
C LEU A 148 -2.23 -5.76 -3.39
N CYS A 149 -1.39 -5.81 -4.42
CA CYS A 149 -0.32 -6.77 -4.54
C CYS A 149 0.99 -6.03 -4.64
N ILE A 150 1.99 -6.45 -3.88
CA ILE A 150 3.33 -5.89 -3.89
C ILE A 150 4.29 -6.92 -4.47
N VAL A 151 5.33 -6.41 -5.14
CA VAL A 151 6.43 -7.25 -5.63
C VAL A 151 7.22 -7.84 -4.46
N PRO A 152 7.75 -9.06 -4.60
CA PRO A 152 8.62 -9.67 -3.60
C PRO A 152 9.86 -8.83 -3.25
#